data_AF-X6D5E2-F1
#
_entry.id   AF-X6D5E2-F1
#
_cell.length_a   1.000
_cell.length_b   1.000
_cell.length_c   1.000
_cell.angle_alpha   90.00
_cell.angle_beta   90.00
_cell.angle_gamma   90.00
#
_symmetry.space_group_name_H-M   'P 1'
#
loop_
_entity.id
_entity.type
_entity.pdbx_description
1 polymer ?
#
loop_
_entity_poly.entity_id
_entity_poly.type
_entity_poly.pdbx_seq_one_letter_code
_entity_poly.pdbx_strand_id
1 'polypeptide(L)'
;MLGHPLEYFNWRGRRFFDDPDFPENVVGQVEKILTMGATPNRIYGLKIFAHQHDWISGQIDWFDALPNLQFIFLSRRDLLGQAISWARALQTSQYRSTQQSSQTAVFDAELIQRQLDALVRERARWEMFFARTGISPLRLEYESIVETPPYAVRQVADMMGVALQRSPDSISVGIQQQRDSISLEWADRFKGERGNPNRLDLV
;
A
#
# COMPACT_ATOMS: atom_id res chain seq x y z
N MET A 1 -9.71 13.12 11.77
CA MET A 1 -11.08 12.56 11.80
C MET A 1 -11.06 11.11 11.39
N LEU A 2 -10.41 10.78 10.28
CA LEU A 2 -10.01 9.41 9.96
C LEU A 2 -8.67 9.09 10.65
N GLY A 3 -8.41 7.80 10.89
CA GLY A 3 -7.17 7.33 11.50
C GLY A 3 -5.93 7.53 10.61
N HIS A 4 -4.77 7.12 11.12
CA HIS A 4 -3.47 7.29 10.48
C HIS A 4 -2.94 5.95 9.94
N PRO A 5 -3.20 5.57 8.67
CA PRO A 5 -2.90 4.23 8.15
C PRO A 5 -1.41 4.05 7.79
N LEU A 6 -0.55 4.02 8.80
CA LEU A 6 0.87 3.68 8.64
C LEU A 6 1.07 2.16 8.61
N GLU A 7 2.26 1.76 8.17
CA GLU A 7 2.69 0.36 8.21
C GLU A 7 3.30 0.04 9.58
N TYR A 8 2.44 -0.20 10.57
CA TYR A 8 2.84 -0.44 11.97
C TYR A 8 3.58 -1.77 12.16
N PHE A 9 3.24 -2.79 11.36
CA PHE A 9 3.89 -4.11 11.36
C PHE A 9 5.23 -4.13 10.61
N ASN A 10 6.00 -3.08 10.79
CA ASN A 10 7.32 -2.87 10.22
C ASN A 10 8.16 -2.05 11.21
N TRP A 11 8.43 -2.64 12.39
CA TRP A 11 9.09 -1.94 13.50
C TRP A 11 10.44 -1.36 13.11
N ARG A 12 11.21 -2.03 12.24
CA ARG A 12 12.50 -1.51 11.76
C ARG A 12 12.32 -0.20 11.00
N GLY A 13 11.34 -0.15 10.10
CA GLY A 13 10.98 1.08 9.40
C GLY A 13 10.46 2.16 10.35
N ARG A 14 9.59 1.79 11.31
CA ARG A 14 9.06 2.76 12.29
C ARG A 14 10.16 3.34 13.20
N ARG A 15 11.13 2.52 13.63
CA ARG A 15 12.31 3.01 14.38
C ARG A 15 13.21 3.91 13.58
N PHE A 16 13.41 3.58 12.30
CA PHE A 16 14.27 4.38 11.44
C PHE A 16 13.64 5.75 11.10
N PHE A 17 12.33 5.82 10.89
CA PHE A 17 11.67 7.03 10.41
C PHE A 17 10.96 7.86 11.48
N ASP A 18 10.47 7.27 12.58
CA ASP A 18 9.49 7.92 13.45
C ASP A 18 9.83 7.84 14.95
N ASP A 19 10.00 6.64 15.52
CA ASP A 19 10.08 6.39 16.96
C ASP A 19 11.17 5.34 17.25
N PRO A 20 12.39 5.73 17.70
CA PRO A 20 13.49 4.80 17.98
C PRO A 20 13.13 3.66 18.96
N ASP A 21 12.14 3.87 19.83
CA ASP A 21 11.69 2.91 20.83
C ASP A 21 10.45 2.12 20.38
N PHE A 22 10.08 2.19 19.09
CA PHE A 22 8.91 1.49 18.57
C PHE A 22 8.99 -0.03 18.86
N PRO A 23 7.90 -0.67 19.31
CA PRO A 23 7.92 -2.05 19.79
C PRO A 23 8.17 -3.06 18.67
N GLU A 24 9.00 -4.07 18.95
CA GLU A 24 9.29 -5.17 18.00
C GLU A 24 8.22 -6.25 18.00
N ASN A 25 7.55 -6.45 19.14
CA ASN A 25 6.53 -7.49 19.31
C ASN A 25 5.15 -7.02 18.78
N VAL A 26 4.34 -7.97 18.32
CA VAL A 26 3.04 -7.70 17.70
C VAL A 26 2.07 -6.98 18.64
N VAL A 27 2.05 -7.35 19.93
CA VAL A 27 1.13 -6.76 20.92
C VAL A 27 1.39 -5.26 21.08
N GLY A 28 2.65 -4.86 21.26
CA GLY A 28 3.00 -3.44 21.33
C GLY A 28 2.71 -2.68 20.03
N GLN A 29 2.82 -3.35 18.87
CA GLN A 29 2.46 -2.74 17.59
C GLN A 29 0.95 -2.52 17.45
N VAL A 30 0.13 -3.44 17.96
CA VAL A 30 -1.33 -3.27 18.09
C VAL A 30 -1.66 -2.09 19.01
N GLU A 31 -0.98 -1.94 20.15
CA GLU A 31 -1.16 -0.77 21.02
C GLU A 31 -0.84 0.53 20.30
N LYS A 32 0.23 0.55 19.47
CA LYS A 32 0.58 1.72 18.65
C LYS A 32 -0.48 2.00 17.58
N ILE A 33 -1.13 1.00 16.99
CA ILE A 33 -2.25 1.19 16.06
C ILE A 33 -3.44 1.85 16.79
N LEU A 34 -3.80 1.35 17.98
CA LEU A 34 -4.93 1.85 18.75
C LEU A 34 -4.69 3.24 19.38
N THR A 35 -3.43 3.69 19.44
CA THR A 35 -3.05 4.99 20.00
C THR A 35 -2.56 5.95 18.92
N MET A 36 -1.34 5.75 18.40
CA MET A 36 -0.74 6.56 17.35
C MET A 36 -1.53 6.48 16.02
N GLY A 37 -2.14 5.34 15.73
CA GLY A 37 -2.99 5.17 14.55
C GLY A 37 -4.38 5.78 14.69
N ALA A 38 -4.78 6.18 15.90
CA ALA A 38 -6.10 6.68 16.21
C ALA A 38 -6.18 8.21 16.23
N THR A 39 -7.30 8.75 15.78
CA THR A 39 -7.66 10.16 16.01
C THR A 39 -8.50 10.35 17.28
N PRO A 40 -8.70 11.59 17.78
CA PRO A 40 -9.44 11.83 19.03
C PRO A 40 -10.87 11.24 19.09
N ASN A 41 -11.51 11.04 17.93
CA ASN A 41 -12.79 10.34 17.80
C ASN A 41 -12.67 8.79 17.75
N ARG A 42 -11.51 8.24 18.15
CA ARG A 42 -11.19 6.81 18.29
C ARG A 42 -11.24 5.98 17.01
N ILE A 43 -11.20 6.63 15.85
CA ILE A 43 -11.00 5.94 14.58
C ILE A 43 -9.52 5.70 14.39
N TYR A 44 -9.12 4.44 14.32
CA TYR A 44 -7.76 4.03 14.00
C TYR A 44 -7.62 3.61 12.53
N GLY A 45 -6.40 3.59 12.04
CA GLY A 45 -6.06 3.12 10.71
C GLY A 45 -4.71 2.42 10.70
N LEU A 46 -4.55 1.45 9.82
CA LEU A 46 -3.28 0.79 9.55
C LEU A 46 -3.20 0.39 8.08
N LYS A 47 -1.99 0.16 7.59
CA LYS A 47 -1.70 -0.41 6.28
C LYS A 47 -0.94 -1.72 6.46
N ILE A 48 -1.35 -2.75 5.72
CA ILE A 48 -0.67 -4.05 5.68
C ILE A 48 -0.63 -4.61 4.26
N PHE A 49 0.34 -5.48 4.01
CA PHE A 49 0.42 -6.35 2.83
C PHE A 49 0.02 -7.79 3.17
N ALA A 50 -0.28 -8.63 2.18
CA ALA A 50 -0.73 -10.00 2.40
C ALA A 50 0.35 -10.85 3.09
N HIS A 51 1.63 -10.71 2.71
CA HIS A 51 2.71 -11.40 3.42
C HIS A 51 2.84 -10.97 4.89
N GLN A 52 2.45 -9.74 5.25
CA GLN A 52 2.42 -9.33 6.66
C GLN A 52 1.33 -10.06 7.42
N HIS A 53 0.15 -10.21 6.80
CA HIS A 53 -0.97 -10.94 7.40
C HIS A 53 -0.59 -12.38 7.82
N ASP A 54 0.26 -13.07 7.04
CA ASP A 54 0.64 -14.47 7.30
C ASP A 54 1.22 -14.72 8.69
N TRP A 55 2.20 -13.90 9.08
CA TRP A 55 2.88 -14.10 10.36
C TRP A 55 2.18 -13.38 11.50
N ILE A 56 1.37 -12.35 11.23
CA ILE A 56 0.57 -11.64 12.25
C ILE A 56 -0.62 -12.48 12.70
N SER A 57 -1.32 -13.11 11.76
CA SER A 57 -2.50 -13.95 12.07
C SER A 57 -2.15 -15.21 12.88
N GLY A 58 -0.87 -15.61 12.94
CA GLY A 58 -0.38 -16.63 13.86
C GLY A 58 -0.09 -16.14 15.28
N GLN A 59 -0.12 -14.83 15.52
CA GLN A 59 0.19 -14.20 16.82
C GLN A 59 -1.01 -13.51 17.47
N ILE A 60 -1.97 -13.03 16.67
CA ILE A 60 -3.19 -12.38 17.15
C ILE A 60 -4.40 -12.83 16.34
N ASP A 61 -5.57 -12.81 16.98
CA ASP A 61 -6.83 -12.72 16.25
C ASP A 61 -7.07 -11.25 15.89
N TRP A 62 -7.22 -10.98 14.58
CA TRP A 62 -7.37 -9.62 14.06
C TRP A 62 -8.58 -8.89 14.63
N PHE A 63 -9.72 -9.56 14.76
CA PHE A 63 -10.97 -8.91 15.14
C PHE A 63 -11.10 -8.73 16.65
N ASP A 64 -10.38 -9.55 17.43
CA ASP A 64 -10.25 -9.34 18.87
C ASP A 64 -9.24 -8.23 19.19
N ALA A 65 -8.08 -8.23 18.52
CA ALA A 65 -7.00 -7.27 18.77
C ALA A 65 -7.32 -5.88 18.21
N LEU A 66 -8.04 -5.81 17.09
CA LEU A 66 -8.45 -4.59 16.42
C LEU A 66 -9.97 -4.66 16.15
N PRO A 67 -10.81 -4.25 17.11
CA PRO A 67 -12.25 -4.37 16.97
C PRO A 67 -12.81 -3.37 15.95
N ASN A 68 -13.84 -3.77 15.20
CA ASN A 68 -14.51 -2.97 14.17
C ASN A 68 -13.66 -2.66 12.93
N LEU A 69 -12.80 -3.60 12.51
CA LEU A 69 -12.05 -3.47 11.26
C LEU A 69 -12.98 -3.35 10.05
N GLN A 70 -12.73 -2.32 9.25
CA GLN A 70 -13.25 -2.15 7.89
C GLN A 70 -12.09 -2.28 6.92
N PHE A 71 -12.33 -2.88 5.75
CA PHE A 71 -11.28 -3.17 4.78
C PHE A 71 -11.36 -2.20 3.61
N ILE A 72 -10.23 -1.56 3.30
CA ILE A 72 -10.04 -0.78 2.08
C ILE A 72 -9.00 -1.52 1.23
N PHE A 73 -9.41 -1.95 0.04
CA PHE A 73 -8.52 -2.62 -0.90
C PHE A 73 -8.00 -1.61 -1.93
N LEU A 74 -6.74 -1.21 -1.76
CA LEU A 74 -6.05 -0.34 -2.70
C LEU A 74 -5.39 -1.16 -3.80
N SER A 75 -5.73 -0.85 -5.04
CA SER A 75 -5.13 -1.50 -6.22
C SER A 75 -4.60 -0.46 -7.20
N ARG A 76 -3.75 -0.89 -8.13
CA ARG A 76 -3.29 -0.09 -9.26
C ARG A 76 -3.55 -0.87 -10.54
N ARG A 77 -4.07 -0.19 -11.56
CA ARG A 77 -4.36 -0.84 -12.86
C ARG A 77 -3.09 -1.08 -13.65
N ASP A 78 -2.16 -0.13 -13.61
CA ASP A 78 -0.84 -0.25 -14.26
C ASP A 78 0.14 -1.11 -13.44
N LEU A 79 0.01 -2.43 -13.57
CA LEU A 79 0.84 -3.41 -12.83
C LEU A 79 2.33 -3.32 -13.19
N LEU A 80 2.66 -3.17 -14.48
CA LEU A 80 4.04 -3.04 -14.93
C LEU A 80 4.67 -1.75 -14.41
N GLY A 81 3.96 -0.62 -14.50
CA GLY A 81 4.43 0.64 -13.93
C GLY A 81 4.61 0.58 -12.41
N GLN A 82 3.78 -0.18 -11.69
CA GLN A 82 3.96 -0.43 -10.27
C GLN A 82 5.20 -1.29 -9.99
N ALA A 83 5.42 -2.37 -10.75
CA ALA A 83 6.59 -3.23 -10.62
C ALA A 83 7.90 -2.48 -10.90
N ILE A 84 7.93 -1.63 -11.94
CA ILE A 84 9.07 -0.75 -12.26
C ILE A 84 9.34 0.23 -11.12
N SER A 85 8.31 0.91 -10.62
CA SER A 85 8.43 1.84 -9.49
C SER A 85 9.01 1.14 -8.25
N TRP A 86 8.56 -0.09 -7.96
CA TRP A 86 9.07 -0.88 -6.85
C TRP A 86 10.53 -1.31 -7.07
N ALA A 87 10.87 -1.82 -8.26
CA ALA A 87 12.23 -2.19 -8.62
C ALA A 87 13.21 -1.01 -8.46
N ARG A 88 12.80 0.19 -8.87
CA ARG A 88 13.58 1.42 -8.67
C ARG A 88 13.73 1.76 -7.19
N ALA A 89 12.65 1.72 -6.42
CA ALA A 89 12.70 2.01 -4.98
C ALA A 89 13.64 1.07 -4.21
N LEU A 90 13.71 -0.21 -4.59
CA LEU A 90 14.65 -1.18 -4.01
C LEU A 90 16.11 -0.81 -4.29
N GLN A 91 16.41 -0.27 -5.48
CA GLN A 91 17.77 0.15 -5.85
C GLN A 91 18.17 1.47 -5.19
N THR A 92 17.27 2.44 -5.13
CA THR A 92 17.58 3.82 -4.69
C THR A 92 17.28 4.07 -3.22
N SER A 93 16.66 3.10 -2.54
CA SER A 93 16.07 3.26 -1.19
C SER A 93 15.04 4.39 -1.10
N GLN A 94 14.49 4.84 -2.24
CA GLN A 94 13.50 5.89 -2.31
C GLN A 94 12.11 5.27 -2.49
N TYR A 95 11.39 5.08 -1.38
CA TYR A 95 10.06 4.48 -1.37
C TYR A 95 8.93 5.51 -1.39
N ARG A 96 9.25 6.80 -1.15
CA ARG A 96 8.31 7.93 -1.22
C ARG A 96 8.91 9.02 -2.13
N SER A 97 8.05 9.74 -2.85
CA SER A 97 8.47 10.89 -3.68
C SER A 97 9.21 11.97 -2.90
N THR A 98 8.98 12.06 -1.58
CA THR A 98 9.59 13.03 -0.69
C THR A 98 10.96 12.60 -0.14
N GLN A 99 11.43 11.38 -0.42
CA GLN A 99 12.75 10.91 0.00
C GLN A 99 13.81 11.27 -1.06
N GLN A 100 15.03 11.61 -0.63
CA GLN A 100 16.14 11.86 -1.55
C GLN A 100 16.74 10.52 -2.01
N SER A 101 16.94 10.34 -3.32
CA SER A 101 17.54 9.11 -3.84
C SER A 101 19.03 9.07 -3.54
N SER A 102 19.53 7.95 -3.02
CA SER A 102 20.97 7.76 -2.77
C SER A 102 21.75 7.35 -4.03
N GLN A 103 21.07 6.83 -5.05
CA GLN A 103 21.66 6.23 -6.25
C GLN A 103 20.75 6.38 -7.48
N THR A 104 21.33 6.26 -8.69
CA THR A 104 20.58 6.20 -9.95
C THR A 104 20.14 4.76 -10.23
N ALA A 105 18.83 4.55 -10.40
CA ALA A 105 18.31 3.23 -10.75
C ALA A 105 18.70 2.81 -12.17
N VAL A 106 19.01 1.54 -12.36
CA VAL A 106 19.33 0.92 -13.66
C VAL A 106 18.28 -0.11 -14.06
N PHE A 107 18.04 -0.24 -15.37
CA PHE A 107 17.08 -1.19 -15.90
C PHE A 107 17.54 -2.63 -15.59
N ASP A 108 16.66 -3.38 -14.94
CA ASP A 108 16.87 -4.80 -14.62
C ASP A 108 15.56 -5.56 -14.89
N ALA A 109 15.50 -6.23 -16.04
CA ALA A 109 14.31 -6.96 -16.46
C ALA A 109 13.97 -8.11 -15.51
N GLU A 110 14.95 -8.76 -14.88
CA GLU A 110 14.67 -9.85 -13.95
C GLU A 110 14.09 -9.32 -12.64
N LEU A 111 14.63 -8.21 -12.12
CA LEU A 111 14.08 -7.57 -10.94
C LEU A 111 12.66 -7.08 -11.18
N ILE A 112 12.38 -6.45 -12.33
CA ILE A 112 11.04 -6.00 -12.71
C ILE A 112 10.08 -7.21 -12.78
N GLN A 113 10.47 -8.31 -13.43
CA GLN A 113 9.64 -9.52 -13.48
C GLN A 113 9.35 -10.04 -12.07
N ARG A 114 10.36 -10.18 -11.20
CA ARG A 114 10.16 -10.62 -9.80
C ARG A 114 9.18 -9.72 -9.04
N GLN A 115 9.25 -8.40 -9.23
CA GLN A 115 8.32 -7.46 -8.58
C GLN A 115 6.91 -7.58 -9.15
N LEU A 116 6.76 -7.80 -10.45
CA LEU A 116 5.47 -8.04 -11.09
C LEU A 116 4.82 -9.31 -10.55
N ASP A 117 5.57 -10.41 -10.49
CA ASP A 117 5.09 -11.70 -9.95
C ASP A 117 4.65 -11.55 -8.49
N ALA A 118 5.48 -10.91 -7.66
CA ALA A 118 5.18 -10.67 -6.24
C ALA A 118 3.91 -9.85 -6.05
N LEU A 119 3.75 -8.77 -6.82
CA LEU A 119 2.58 -7.89 -6.78
C LEU A 119 1.30 -8.66 -7.16
N VAL A 120 1.33 -9.43 -8.24
CA VAL A 120 0.16 -10.21 -8.69
C VAL A 120 -0.21 -11.25 -7.65
N ARG A 121 0.76 -11.96 -7.06
CA ARG A 121 0.53 -12.91 -5.97
C ARG A 121 -0.11 -12.23 -4.77
N GLU A 122 0.45 -11.13 -4.29
CA GLU A 122 -0.10 -10.33 -3.18
C GLU A 122 -1.56 -9.91 -3.42
N ARG A 123 -1.86 -9.40 -4.63
CA ARG A 123 -3.22 -9.06 -5.05
C ARG A 123 -4.14 -10.27 -5.01
N ALA A 124 -3.75 -11.39 -5.62
CA ALA A 124 -4.57 -12.59 -5.68
C ALA A 124 -4.89 -13.14 -4.28
N ARG A 125 -3.94 -13.08 -3.35
CA ARG A 125 -4.12 -13.55 -1.97
C ARG A 125 -5.18 -12.75 -1.22
N TRP A 126 -5.21 -11.43 -1.38
CA TRP A 126 -6.27 -10.59 -0.82
C TRP A 126 -7.64 -10.91 -1.42
N GLU A 127 -7.72 -11.07 -2.74
CA GLU A 127 -8.98 -11.44 -3.41
C GLU A 127 -9.51 -12.79 -2.92
N MET A 128 -8.65 -13.80 -2.80
CA MET A 128 -9.00 -15.09 -2.22
C MET A 128 -9.49 -14.96 -0.77
N PHE A 129 -8.81 -14.13 0.04
CA PHE A 129 -9.20 -13.86 1.42
C PHE A 129 -10.61 -13.25 1.50
N PHE A 130 -10.89 -12.19 0.72
CA PHE A 130 -12.21 -11.55 0.70
C PHE A 130 -13.30 -12.50 0.22
N ALA A 131 -13.05 -13.24 -0.86
CA ALA A 131 -14.01 -14.21 -1.40
C ALA A 131 -14.33 -15.32 -0.39
N ARG A 132 -13.31 -15.87 0.29
CA ARG A 132 -13.49 -16.97 1.27
C ARG A 132 -14.18 -16.51 2.55
N THR A 133 -13.96 -15.27 2.98
CA THR A 133 -14.47 -14.74 4.26
C THR A 133 -15.81 -14.02 4.13
N GLY A 134 -16.22 -13.66 2.91
CA GLY A 134 -17.41 -12.84 2.66
C GLY A 134 -17.22 -11.36 2.98
N ILE A 135 -16.01 -10.93 3.35
CA ILE A 135 -15.68 -9.53 3.59
C ILE A 135 -15.76 -8.77 2.27
N SER A 136 -16.55 -7.70 2.25
CA SER A 136 -16.71 -6.81 1.10
C SER A 136 -15.90 -5.53 1.33
N PRO A 137 -14.67 -5.41 0.80
CA PRO A 137 -13.85 -4.22 1.02
C PRO A 137 -14.33 -3.03 0.18
N LEU A 138 -14.10 -1.81 0.66
CA LEU A 138 -14.12 -0.63 -0.18
C LEU A 138 -12.94 -0.69 -1.16
N ARG A 139 -13.22 -0.78 -2.45
CA ARG A 139 -12.19 -0.91 -3.49
C ARG A 139 -11.86 0.47 -4.04
N LEU A 140 -10.58 0.85 -3.98
CA LEU A 140 -10.10 2.10 -4.56
C LEU A 140 -8.92 1.83 -5.49
N GLU A 141 -8.93 2.47 -6.65
CA GLU A 141 -7.88 2.37 -7.65
C GLU A 141 -6.98 3.59 -7.59
N TYR A 142 -5.66 3.39 -7.62
CA TYR A 142 -4.66 4.45 -7.57
C TYR A 142 -4.93 5.54 -8.60
N GLU A 143 -5.23 5.15 -9.85
CA GLU A 143 -5.47 6.09 -10.93
C GLU A 143 -6.71 6.98 -10.65
N SER A 144 -7.79 6.42 -10.11
CA SER A 144 -8.98 7.19 -9.72
C SER A 144 -8.74 8.07 -8.49
N ILE A 145 -7.93 7.59 -7.53
CA ILE A 145 -7.53 8.39 -6.37
C ILE A 145 -6.70 9.60 -6.82
N VAL A 146 -5.78 9.43 -7.78
CA VAL A 146 -4.97 10.55 -8.28
C VAL A 146 -5.81 11.55 -9.07
N GLU A 147 -6.77 11.06 -9.86
CA GLU A 147 -7.68 11.90 -10.64
C GLU A 147 -8.62 12.70 -9.75
N THR A 148 -9.13 12.11 -8.66
CA THR A 148 -10.07 12.79 -7.76
C THR A 148 -9.84 12.40 -6.28
N PRO A 149 -8.73 12.85 -5.64
CA PRO A 149 -8.43 12.49 -4.25
C PRO A 149 -9.55 12.84 -3.26
N PRO A 150 -10.24 13.99 -3.38
CA PRO A 150 -11.35 14.33 -2.49
C PRO A 150 -12.49 13.32 -2.49
N TYR A 151 -12.76 12.70 -3.65
CA TYR A 151 -13.82 11.69 -3.80
C TYR A 151 -13.45 10.41 -3.06
N ALA A 152 -12.22 9.92 -3.21
CA ALA A 152 -11.74 8.75 -2.46
C ALA A 152 -11.80 8.96 -0.94
N VAL A 153 -11.43 10.15 -0.46
CA VAL A 153 -11.53 10.50 0.97
C VAL A 153 -12.98 10.47 1.44
N ARG A 154 -13.92 10.96 0.63
CA ARG A 154 -15.36 10.93 0.93
C ARG A 154 -15.88 9.50 1.04
N GLN A 155 -15.52 8.61 0.10
CA GLN A 155 -15.92 7.20 0.17
C GLN A 155 -15.45 6.52 1.45
N VAL A 156 -14.23 6.82 1.91
CA VAL A 156 -13.71 6.31 3.19
C VAL A 156 -14.47 6.91 4.38
N ALA A 157 -14.78 8.20 4.34
CA ALA A 157 -15.55 8.85 5.40
C ALA A 157 -16.97 8.29 5.51
N ASP A 158 -17.64 8.06 4.38
CA ASP A 158 -18.97 7.47 4.31
C ASP A 158 -18.97 6.03 4.85
N MET A 159 -17.96 5.22 4.47
CA MET A 159 -17.76 3.87 5.02
C MET A 159 -17.61 3.89 6.55
N MET A 160 -16.94 4.90 7.10
CA MET A 160 -16.74 5.06 8.54
C MET A 160 -17.87 5.81 9.25
N GLY A 161 -18.90 6.27 8.52
CA GLY A 161 -20.02 7.04 9.10
C GLY A 161 -19.63 8.41 9.64
N VAL A 162 -18.59 9.04 9.09
CA VAL A 162 -18.02 10.31 9.59
C VAL A 162 -18.37 11.47 8.66
N ALA A 163 -18.98 12.53 9.22
CA ALA A 163 -19.17 13.77 8.49
C ALA A 163 -17.87 14.56 8.37
N LEU A 164 -17.36 14.77 7.16
CA LEU A 164 -16.17 15.60 6.93
C LEU A 164 -16.47 17.07 7.25
N GLN A 165 -15.77 17.64 8.25
CA GLN A 165 -15.96 19.02 8.69
C GLN A 165 -15.47 20.10 7.70
N ARG A 166 -14.65 19.72 6.72
CA ARG A 166 -14.15 20.60 5.65
C ARG A 166 -14.37 19.92 4.30
N SER A 167 -14.65 20.71 3.25
CA SER A 167 -14.72 20.13 1.91
C SER A 167 -13.37 19.49 1.58
N PRO A 168 -13.33 18.22 1.15
CA PRO A 168 -12.08 17.54 0.83
C PRO A 168 -11.34 18.18 -0.36
N ASP A 169 -11.96 19.15 -1.06
CA ASP A 169 -11.32 20.00 -2.09
C ASP A 169 -10.12 20.80 -1.58
N SER A 170 -10.00 21.02 -0.26
CA SER A 170 -8.83 21.67 0.35
C SER A 170 -7.65 20.72 0.61
N ILE A 171 -7.81 19.42 0.35
CA ILE A 171 -6.75 18.43 0.56
C ILE A 171 -5.86 18.43 -0.70
N SER A 172 -4.80 19.23 -0.68
CA SER A 172 -3.73 19.07 -1.66
C SER A 172 -2.95 17.80 -1.34
N VAL A 173 -3.41 16.66 -1.85
CA VAL A 173 -2.59 15.46 -1.81
C VAL A 173 -1.48 15.66 -2.83
N GLY A 174 -0.25 15.86 -2.34
CA GLY A 174 0.96 15.90 -3.16
C GLY A 174 1.30 14.53 -3.76
N ILE A 175 0.35 13.86 -4.41
CA ILE A 175 0.64 12.67 -5.23
C ILE A 175 1.25 13.19 -6.52
N GLN A 176 2.53 13.53 -6.49
CA GLN A 176 3.27 13.70 -7.73
C GLN A 176 3.30 12.35 -8.46
N GLN A 177 2.65 12.30 -9.60
CA GLN A 177 2.63 11.14 -10.47
C GLN A 177 4.09 10.83 -10.89
N GLN A 178 4.66 9.74 -10.37
CA GLN A 178 6.01 9.29 -10.70
C GLN A 178 6.06 8.53 -12.05
N ARG A 179 5.28 8.95 -13.04
CA ARG A 179 5.50 8.52 -14.43
C ARG A 179 6.51 9.46 -15.06
N ASP A 180 7.78 9.24 -14.76
CA ASP A 180 8.87 9.91 -15.46
C ASP A 180 9.18 9.21 -16.79
N SER A 181 9.90 9.90 -17.68
CA SER A 181 10.30 9.37 -18.99
C SER A 181 11.07 8.05 -18.88
N ILE A 182 11.85 7.87 -17.80
CA ILE A 182 12.61 6.66 -17.51
C ILE A 182 11.66 5.47 -17.28
N SER A 183 10.59 5.65 -16.51
CA SER A 183 9.63 4.56 -16.25
C SER A 183 8.90 4.11 -17.52
N LEU A 184 8.63 5.05 -18.44
CA LEU A 184 8.03 4.73 -19.74
C LEU A 184 9.02 3.98 -20.64
N GLU A 185 10.28 4.45 -20.72
CA GLU A 185 11.34 3.78 -21.47
C GLU A 185 11.54 2.34 -20.97
N TRP A 186 11.59 2.13 -19.65
CA TRP A 186 11.73 0.82 -19.05
C TRP A 186 10.52 -0.07 -19.33
N ALA A 187 9.30 0.48 -19.33
CA ALA A 187 8.11 -0.28 -19.66
C ALA A 187 8.13 -0.76 -21.11
N ASP A 188 8.52 0.09 -22.05
CA ASP A 188 8.59 -0.27 -23.46
C ASP A 188 9.72 -1.27 -23.73
N ARG A 189 10.90 -1.05 -23.12
CA ARG A 189 12.01 -2.01 -23.17
C ARG A 189 11.63 -3.37 -22.59
N PHE A 190 10.99 -3.40 -21.42
CA PHE A 190 10.55 -4.64 -20.79
C PHE A 190 9.55 -5.40 -21.65
N LYS A 191 8.56 -4.71 -22.24
CA LYS A 191 7.61 -5.34 -23.18
C LYS A 191 8.33 -5.89 -24.42
N GLY A 192 9.34 -5.20 -24.94
CA GLY A 192 10.14 -5.69 -26.06
C GLY A 192 10.98 -6.93 -25.72
N GLU A 193 11.57 -6.98 -24.52
CA GLU A 193 12.45 -8.09 -24.09
C GLU A 193 11.67 -9.31 -23.55
N ARG A 194 10.55 -9.09 -22.85
CA ARG A 194 9.81 -10.13 -22.11
C ARG A 194 8.40 -10.38 -22.63
N GLY A 195 7.84 -9.48 -23.42
CA GLY A 195 6.48 -9.62 -23.96
C GLY A 195 6.42 -10.73 -25.02
N ASN A 196 6.03 -11.93 -24.60
CA ASN A 196 5.75 -13.05 -25.51
C ASN A 196 4.27 -13.43 -25.42
N PRO A 197 3.44 -13.14 -26.43
CA PRO A 197 2.00 -13.42 -26.38
C PRO A 197 1.66 -14.92 -26.35
N ASN A 198 2.63 -15.80 -26.61
CA ASN A 198 2.44 -17.25 -26.61
C ASN A 198 2.82 -17.92 -25.27
N ARG A 199 3.22 -17.14 -24.26
CA ARG A 199 3.64 -17.65 -22.96
C ARG A 199 2.84 -16.98 -21.85
N LEU A 200 2.34 -17.79 -20.91
CA LEU A 200 1.73 -17.31 -19.68
C LEU A 200 2.71 -17.52 -18.51
N ASP A 201 2.78 -16.56 -17.60
CA ASP A 201 3.61 -16.65 -16.40
C ASP A 201 3.00 -17.62 -15.36
N LEU A 202 3.87 -18.31 -14.63
CA LEU A 202 3.48 -19.18 -13.51
C LEU A 202 3.46 -18.34 -12.24
N VAL A 203 2.25 -18.10 -11.72
CA VAL A 203 2.00 -17.26 -10.54
C VAL A 203 1.73 -18.11 -9.31
#